data_AF-A0A7C3UN54-F1
#
_entry.id   AF-A0A7C3UN54-F1
#
_cell.length_a   1.000
_cell.length_b   1.000
_cell.length_c   1.000
_cell.angle_alpha   90.00
_cell.angle_beta   90.00
_cell.angle_gamma   90.00
#
_symmetry.space_group_name_H-M   'P 1'
#
loop_
_entity.id
_entity.type
_entity.pdbx_description
1 polymer ?
#
loop_
_entity_poly.entity_id
_entity_poly.type
_entity_poly.pdbx_seq_one_letter_code
_entity_poly.pdbx_strand_id
1 'polypeptide(L)' 'MVGLLIIKHLRNISNEGVVEQYSENVYYQYLCGQSEFVAKLPCEASE' A
#
# COMPACT_ATOMS: atom_id res chain seq x y z
N MET A 1 -4.58 7.15 -0.99
CA MET A 1 -3.76 6.99 -2.21
C MET A 1 -4.51 6.10 -3.21
N VAL A 2 -4.60 6.49 -4.49
CA VAL A 2 -5.37 5.73 -5.50
C VAL A 2 -4.76 4.35 -5.80
N GLY A 3 -3.43 4.22 -5.81
CA GLY A 3 -2.74 2.94 -6.06
C GLY A 3 -3.12 1.84 -5.07
N LEU A 4 -3.27 2.17 -3.78
CA LEU A 4 -3.73 1.21 -2.76
C LEU A 4 -5.14 0.71 -3.02
N LEU A 5 -6.05 1.55 -3.54
CA LEU A 5 -7.42 1.14 -3.87
C LEU A 5 -7.43 0.15 -5.05
N ILE A 6 -6.53 0.35 -6.02
CA ILE A 6 -6.37 -0.58 -7.15
C ILE A 6 -5.85 -1.92 -6.62
N ILE A 7 -4.80 -1.93 -5.79
CA ILE A 7 -4.24 -3.15 -5.21
C ILE A 7 -5.30 -3.89 -4.37
N LYS A 8 -6.07 -3.15 -3.58
CA LYS A 8 -7.17 -3.68 -2.77
C LYS A 8 -8.18 -4.44 -3.64
N HIS A 9 -8.60 -3.83 -4.74
CA HIS A 9 -9.58 -4.45 -5.64
C HIS A 9 -9.00 -5.64 -6.40
N LEU A 10 -7.74 -5.55 -6.86
CA LEU A 10 -7.06 -6.62 -7.60
C LEU A 10 -6.82 -7.86 -6.74
N ARG A 11 -6.51 -7.68 -5.45
CA ARG A 11 -6.15 -8.78 -4.54
C ARG A 11 -7.31 -9.22 -3.65
N ASN A 12 -8.42 -8.48 -3.66
CA ASN A 12 -9.58 -8.71 -2.81
C ASN A 12 -9.20 -8.85 -1.32
N ILE A 13 -8.36 -7.94 -0.84
CA ILE A 13 -7.87 -7.91 0.55
C ILE A 13 -8.48 -6.73 1.32
N SER A 14 -8.46 -6.82 2.65
CA SER A 14 -8.90 -5.76 3.56
C SER A 14 -8.00 -4.52 3.46
N ASN A 15 -8.46 -3.40 4.04
CA ASN A 15 -7.66 -2.17 4.06
C ASN A 15 -6.35 -2.39 4.82
N GLU A 16 -6.41 -3.05 5.97
CA GLU A 16 -5.28 -3.35 6.84
C GLU A 16 -4.25 -4.20 6.08
N GLY A 17 -4.71 -5.26 5.41
CA GLY A 17 -3.84 -6.13 4.63
C GLY A 17 -3.19 -5.43 3.43
N VAL A 18 -3.87 -4.48 2.79
CA VAL A 18 -3.25 -3.68 1.70
C VAL A 18 -2.11 -2.82 2.22
N VAL A 19 -2.27 -2.25 3.42
CA VAL A 19 -1.32 -1.34 4.06
C VAL A 19 -0.09 -2.12 4.57
N GLU A 20 -0.30 -3.32 5.13
CA GLU A 20 0.80 -4.24 5.49
C GLU A 20 1.59 -4.68 4.25
N GLN A 21 0.90 -5.21 3.22
CA GLN A 21 1.62 -5.66 2.02
C GLN A 21 2.34 -4.52 1.28
N TYR A 22 1.85 -3.28 1.40
CA TYR A 22 2.53 -2.12 0.85
C TYR A 22 3.89 -1.89 1.50
N SER A 23 3.99 -1.99 2.84
CA SER A 23 5.25 -1.74 3.55
C SER A 23 6.30 -2.83 3.26
N GLU A 24 5.85 -4.04 2.92
CA GLU A 24 6.70 -5.18 2.60
C GLU A 24 7.08 -5.27 1.11
N ASN A 25 6.29 -4.67 0.19
CA ASN A 25 6.44 -4.89 -1.25
C ASN A 25 6.80 -3.62 -2.02
N VAL A 26 8.04 -3.57 -2.52
CA VAL A 26 8.56 -2.45 -3.32
C VAL A 26 7.75 -2.18 -4.60
N TYR A 27 7.14 -3.21 -5.22
CA TYR A 27 6.32 -3.02 -6.41
C TYR A 27 5.04 -2.24 -6.11
N TYR A 28 4.46 -2.44 -4.93
CA TYR A 28 3.27 -1.71 -4.51
C TYR A 28 3.59 -0.24 -4.19
N GLN A 29 4.75 -0.01 -3.61
CA GLN A 29 5.27 1.34 -3.36
C GLN A 29 5.53 2.07 -4.68
N TYR A 30 6.19 1.40 -5.63
CA TYR A 30 6.44 1.94 -6.97
C TYR A 30 5.14 2.26 -7.73
N LEU A 31 4.15 1.36 -7.68
CA LEU A 31 2.83 1.60 -8.29
C LEU A 31 2.13 2.83 -7.70
N CYS A 32 2.36 3.11 -6.41
CA CYS A 32 1.83 4.29 -5.74
C CYS A 32 2.69 5.55 -5.92
N GLY A 33 3.75 5.49 -6.73
CA GLY A 33 4.61 6.62 -7.06
C GLY A 33 5.84 6.81 -6.17
N GLN A 34 6.22 5.82 -5.35
CA GLN A 34 7.47 5.87 -4.60
C GLN A 34 8.65 5.52 -5.49
N SER A 35 9.70 6.34 -5.45
CA SER A 35 10.98 6.09 -6.14
C SER A 35 11.95 5.26 -5.31
N GLU A 36 11.75 5.22 -3.99
CA GLU A 36 12.62 4.55 -3.03
C GLU A 36 11.79 3.63 -2.13
N PHE A 37 12.41 2.57 -1.62
CA PHE A 37 11.75 1.66 -0.71
C PHE A 37 11.61 2.30 0.68
N VAL A 38 10.38 2.42 1.15
CA VAL A 38 10.01 2.96 2.44
C VAL A 38 9.31 1.87 3.25
N ALA A 39 9.99 1.35 4.28
CA ALA A 39 9.41 0.40 5.23
C ALA A 39 8.49 1.09 6.25
N LYS A 40 7.54 1.89 5.77
CA LYS A 40 6.55 2.60 6.59
C LYS A 40 5.16 2.34 6.02
N LEU A 41 4.18 2.29 6.93
CA LEU A 41 2.77 2.26 6.56
C LEU A 41 2.42 3.52 5.73
N PRO A 42 1.71 3.40 4.60
CA PRO A 42 1.39 4.51 3.71
C PRO A 42 0.42 5.52 4.30
N CYS A 43 -0.28 5.17 5.37
CA CYS A 43 -1.26 6.02 6.04
C CYS A 43 -1.20 5.74 7.54
N GLU A 44 -1.31 6.79 8.36
CA GLU A 44 -1.59 6.61 9.78
C GLU A 44 -3.06 6.22 9.94
N ALA A 45 -3.36 5.34 10.88
CA ALA A 45 -4.75 4.99 11.20
C ALA A 45 -5.44 6.28 11.64
N SER A 46 -6.41 6.77 10.86
CA SER A 46 -7.35 7.76 11.38
C SER A 46 -8.23 7.04 12.40
N GLU A 47 -8.23 7.56 13.62
CA GLU A 47 -9.21 7.25 14.68
C GLU A 47 -10.65 7.49 14.19
#